data_AF-A0ABD7YT13-F1
#
_entry.id   AF-A0ABD7YT13-F1
#
_cell.length_a   1.000
_cell.length_b   1.000
_cell.length_c   1.000
_cell.angle_alpha   90.00
_cell.angle_beta   90.00
_cell.angle_gamma   90.00
#
_symmetry.space_group_name_H-M   'P 1'
#
loop_
_entity.id
_entity.type
_entity.pdbx_description
1 polymer ?
#
loop_
_entity_poly.entity_id
_entity_poly.type
_entity_poly.pdbx_seq_one_letter_code
_entity_poly.pdbx_strand_id
1 'polypeptide(L)'
;MYDDLLQEVRLDMAEFGSDLEVIAIYSIFPENQDKYYITDYIWGKPVHDSDIDIYEEELEIHKKELETIKFTKHEEMTISQLYNRLLKQMH
;
A
#
# COMPACT_ATOMS: atom_id res chain seq x y z
N MET A 1 -3.62 0.30 -15.95
CA MET A 1 -3.69 -0.54 -14.74
C MET A 1 -2.40 -0.45 -13.93
N TYR A 2 -1.24 -0.87 -14.43
CA TYR A 2 0.03 -0.67 -13.70
C TYR A 2 0.54 0.77 -13.74
N ASP A 3 0.35 1.47 -14.87
CA ASP A 3 0.73 2.89 -15.00
C ASP A 3 -0.03 3.78 -14.01
N ASP A 4 -1.31 3.47 -13.76
CA ASP A 4 -2.17 4.21 -12.84
C ASP A 4 -1.70 4.04 -11.39
N LEU A 5 -1.46 2.79 -10.96
CA LEU A 5 -0.94 2.48 -9.62
C LEU A 5 0.46 3.08 -9.38
N LEU A 6 1.35 3.01 -10.38
CA LEU A 6 2.68 3.63 -10.27
C LEU A 6 2.58 5.16 -10.16
N GLN A 7 1.61 5.77 -10.84
CA GLN A 7 1.36 7.21 -10.77
C GLN A 7 0.80 7.60 -9.40
N GLU A 8 -0.15 6.86 -8.84
CA GLU A 8 -0.70 7.06 -7.49
C GLU A 8 0.42 7.00 -6.44
N VAL A 9 1.19 5.92 -6.43
CA VAL A 9 2.33 5.75 -5.50
C VAL A 9 3.34 6.89 -5.63
N ARG A 10 3.57 7.40 -6.84
CA ARG A 10 4.46 8.55 -7.05
C ARG A 10 3.90 9.85 -6.48
N LEU A 11 2.59 10.08 -6.61
CA LEU A 11 1.93 11.27 -6.10
C LEU A 11 1.90 11.25 -4.56
N ASP A 12 1.48 10.14 -3.97
CA ASP A 12 1.44 9.95 -2.52
C ASP A 12 2.85 10.08 -1.91
N MET A 13 3.87 9.49 -2.55
CA MET A 13 5.25 9.64 -2.09
C MET A 13 5.73 11.10 -2.13
N ALA A 14 5.26 11.89 -3.09
CA ALA A 14 5.59 13.31 -3.18
C ALA A 14 4.84 14.16 -2.15
N GLU A 15 3.62 13.76 -1.77
CA GLU A 15 2.77 14.46 -0.80
C GLU A 15 3.14 14.14 0.66
N PHE A 16 3.33 12.85 0.96
CA PHE A 16 3.50 12.34 2.33
C PHE A 16 4.94 11.92 2.66
N GLY A 17 5.83 11.89 1.67
CA GLY A 17 7.24 11.55 1.82
C GLY A 17 7.57 10.08 1.53
N SER A 18 8.87 9.81 1.31
CA SER A 18 9.37 8.48 0.92
C SER A 18 9.22 7.40 1.98
N ASP A 19 9.11 7.83 3.24
CA ASP A 19 9.11 6.97 4.41
C ASP A 19 7.69 6.65 4.89
N LEU A 20 6.66 7.11 4.17
CA LEU A 20 5.26 6.75 4.42
C LEU A 20 5.12 5.23 4.44
N GLU A 21 4.61 4.68 5.55
CA GLU A 21 4.32 3.26 5.69
C GLU A 21 3.04 2.91 4.91
N VAL A 22 3.09 1.83 4.15
CA VAL A 22 2.00 1.31 3.32
C VAL A 22 1.98 -0.22 3.39
N ILE A 23 0.86 -0.81 2.98
CA ILE A 23 0.68 -2.26 2.90
C ILE A 23 0.38 -2.62 1.44
N ALA A 24 1.36 -3.23 0.76
CA ALA A 24 1.21 -3.67 -0.62
C ALA A 24 0.32 -4.92 -0.68
N ILE A 25 -0.65 -4.95 -1.59
CA ILE A 25 -1.59 -6.05 -1.79
C ILE A 25 -1.21 -6.78 -3.08
N TYR A 26 -1.07 -8.10 -2.96
CA TYR A 26 -0.66 -8.97 -4.06
C TYR A 26 -1.83 -9.82 -4.56
N SER A 27 -1.96 -9.88 -5.89
CA SER A 27 -2.89 -10.77 -6.58
C SER A 27 -2.16 -11.75 -7.48
N ILE A 28 -2.83 -12.85 -7.81
CA ILE A 28 -2.44 -13.81 -8.83
C ILE A 28 -3.39 -13.64 -10.02
N PHE A 29 -2.84 -13.60 -11.23
CA PHE A 29 -3.64 -13.56 -12.45
C PHE A 29 -3.78 -14.96 -13.07
N PRO A 30 -4.94 -15.32 -13.65
CA PRO A 30 -5.15 -16.62 -14.28
C PRO A 30 -4.10 -16.97 -15.34
N GLU A 31 -3.58 -15.96 -16.04
CA GLU A 31 -2.57 -16.09 -17.09
C GLU A 31 -1.17 -16.40 -16.53
N ASN A 32 -0.94 -16.19 -15.23
CA ASN A 32 0.36 -16.41 -14.59
C ASN A 32 0.19 -16.82 -13.12
N GLN A 33 -0.33 -18.03 -12.91
CA GLN A 33 -0.70 -18.53 -11.58
C GLN A 33 0.48 -18.70 -10.60
N ASP A 34 1.70 -18.77 -11.12
CA ASP A 34 2.92 -18.97 -10.33
C ASP A 34 3.53 -17.64 -9.83
N LYS A 35 2.95 -16.49 -10.20
CA LYS A 35 3.50 -15.17 -9.87
C LYS A 35 2.49 -14.30 -9.13
N TYR A 36 3.01 -13.63 -8.11
CA TYR A 36 2.30 -12.58 -7.39
C TYR A 36 2.67 -11.22 -7.96
N TYR A 37 1.66 -10.40 -8.18
CA TYR A 37 1.80 -9.04 -8.68
C TYR A 37 1.22 -8.09 -7.64
N ILE A 38 1.92 -7.00 -7.38
CA ILE A 38 1.34 -5.88 -6.63
C ILE A 38 0.24 -5.29 -7.50
N THR A 39 -0.97 -5.27 -6.98
CA THR A 39 -2.15 -4.77 -7.69
C THR A 39 -2.81 -3.59 -7.00
N ASP A 40 -2.50 -3.39 -5.71
CA ASP A 40 -3.10 -2.33 -4.90
C ASP A 40 -2.23 -2.08 -3.64
N TYR A 41 -2.54 -1.05 -2.86
CA TYR A 41 -2.00 -0.82 -1.52
C TYR A 41 -3.00 -0.08 -0.64
N ILE A 42 -2.88 -0.26 0.67
CA ILE A 42 -3.54 0.59 1.67
C ILE A 42 -2.50 1.31 2.51
N TRP A 43 -2.95 2.32 3.25
CA TRP A 43 -2.09 3.06 4.15
C TRP A 43 -1.65 2.18 5.32
N GLY A 44 -0.42 2.40 5.77
CA GLY A 44 0.13 1.77 6.96
C GLY A 44 -0.59 2.24 8.23
N LYS A 45 -0.09 1.80 9.37
CA LYS A 45 -0.68 2.18 10.64
C LYS A 45 -0.57 3.71 10.81
N PRO A 46 -1.65 4.40 11.22
CA PRO A 46 -1.55 5.84 11.49
C PRO A 46 -0.54 6.11 12.60
N VAL A 47 0.16 7.23 12.50
CA VAL A 47 1.12 7.67 13.51
C VAL A 47 0.36 8.40 14.60
N HIS A 48 0.57 8.00 15.86
CA HIS A 48 -0.04 8.70 16.99
C HIS A 48 0.66 10.04 17.20
N ASP A 49 0.04 11.10 16.69
CA ASP A 49 0.39 12.48 17.02
C ASP A 49 -0.53 12.99 18.14
N SER A 50 0.05 13.35 19.29
CA SER A 50 -0.72 13.84 20.45
C SER A 50 -1.42 15.18 20.19
N ASP A 51 -1.02 15.88 19.13
CA ASP A 51 -1.63 17.15 18.73
C ASP A 51 -2.80 16.97 17.76
N ILE A 52 -3.06 15.73 17.30
CA ILE A 52 -4.08 15.39 16.30
C ILE A 52 -5.19 14.52 16.91
N ASP A 53 -6.38 15.10 17.04
CA ASP A 53 -7.56 14.48 17.68
C ASP A 53 -8.29 13.43 16.81
N ILE A 54 -7.71 13.04 15.67
CA ILE A 54 -8.33 12.07 14.72
C ILE A 54 -7.68 10.68 14.74
N TYR A 55 -6.64 10.48 15.54
CA TYR A 55 -5.88 9.21 15.56
C TYR A 55 -6.77 7.98 15.81
N GLU A 56 -7.73 8.06 16.73
CA GLU A 56 -8.63 6.93 17.02
C GLU A 56 -9.53 6.59 15.83
N GLU A 57 -10.02 7.60 15.10
CA GLU A 57 -10.84 7.41 13.92
C GLU A 57 -10.02 6.78 12.78
N GLU A 58 -8.81 7.30 12.52
CA GLU A 58 -7.89 6.74 11.52
C GLU A 58 -7.49 5.30 11.86
N LEU A 59 -7.28 4.99 13.15
CA LEU A 59 -6.95 3.64 13.59
C LEU A 59 -8.11 2.66 13.35
N GLU A 60 -9.36 3.08 13.56
CA GLU A 60 -10.54 2.26 13.25
C GLU A 60 -10.74 2.06 11.75
N ILE A 61 -10.42 3.07 10.92
CA ILE A 61 -10.41 2.94 9.46
C ILE A 61 -9.35 1.90 9.05
N HIS A 62 -8.11 2.07 9.52
CA HIS A 62 -7.01 1.15 9.21
C HIS A 62 -7.34 -0.30 9.60
N LYS A 63 -7.95 -0.54 10.77
CA LYS A 63 -8.40 -1.89 11.18
C LYS A 63 -9.44 -2.48 10.22
N LYS A 64 -10.38 -1.66 9.74
CA LYS A 64 -11.39 -2.11 8.77
C LYS A 64 -10.75 -2.49 7.44
N GLU A 65 -9.84 -1.67 6.94
CA GLU A 65 -9.08 -1.96 5.72
C GLU A 65 -8.27 -3.25 5.85
N LEU A 66 -7.58 -3.46 6.98
CA LEU A 66 -6.85 -4.70 7.27
C LEU A 66 -7.74 -5.94 7.23
N GLU A 67 -8.96 -5.87 7.80
CA GLU A 67 -9.90 -7.00 7.72
C GLU A 67 -10.35 -7.29 6.28
N THR A 68 -10.41 -6.29 5.39
CA THR A 68 -10.74 -6.52 3.96
C THR A 68 -9.65 -7.30 3.21
N ILE A 69 -8.39 -7.19 3.63
CA ILE A 69 -7.23 -7.83 2.99
C ILE A 69 -6.68 -9.03 3.76
N LYS A 70 -7.35 -9.44 4.85
CA LYS A 70 -6.90 -10.51 5.75
C LYS A 70 -6.57 -11.85 5.07
N PHE A 71 -7.27 -12.17 3.99
CA PHE A 71 -7.08 -13.40 3.22
C PHE A 71 -6.30 -13.19 1.92
N THR A 72 -5.87 -11.96 1.63
CA THR A 72 -4.99 -11.66 0.50
C THR A 72 -3.54 -11.73 0.96
N LYS A 73 -2.62 -11.97 0.02
CA LYS A 73 -1.20 -11.83 0.31
C LYS A 73 -0.88 -10.34 0.36
N HIS A 74 -0.30 -9.88 1.46
CA HIS A 74 0.08 -8.48 1.64
C HIS A 74 1.40 -8.34 2.38
N GLU A 75 2.03 -7.17 2.30
CA GLU A 75 3.31 -6.88 2.93
C GLU A 75 3.44 -5.40 3.30
N GLU A 76 3.79 -5.13 4.55
CA GLU A 76 4.15 -3.80 5.04
C GLU A 76 5.50 -3.35 4.46
N MET A 77 5.56 -2.11 3.98
CA MET A 77 6.78 -1.49 3.44
C MET A 77 6.65 0.03 3.42
N THR A 78 7.74 0.71 3.08
CA THR A 78 7.68 2.15 2.73
C THR A 78 7.15 2.34 1.33
N ILE A 79 6.52 3.49 1.06
CA ILE A 79 6.03 3.83 -0.27
C ILE A 79 7.17 3.89 -1.32
N SER A 80 8.39 4.24 -0.90
CA SER A 80 9.58 4.16 -1.76
C SER A 80 9.91 2.72 -2.16
N GLN A 81 9.81 1.76 -1.23
CA GLN A 81 9.99 0.35 -1.54
C GLN A 81 8.89 -0.16 -2.48
N LEU A 82 7.64 0.26 -2.26
CA LEU A 82 6.50 -0.05 -3.13
C LEU A 82 6.75 0.45 -4.57
N TYR A 83 7.12 1.71 -4.73
CA TYR A 83 7.45 2.33 -6.01
C TYR A 83 8.52 1.53 -6.77
N ASN A 84 9.62 1.17 -6.09
CA ASN A 84 10.71 0.42 -6.69
C ASN A 84 10.30 -1.01 -7.09
N ARG A 85 9.39 -1.66 -6.35
CA ARG A 85 8.85 -2.97 -6.72
C ARG A 85 7.93 -2.90 -7.92
N LEU A 86 7.08 -1.87 -8.00
CA LEU A 86 6.22 -1.63 -9.16
C LEU A 86 7.05 -1.39 -10.43
N LEU A 87 8.12 -0.59 -10.35
CA LEU A 87 9.04 -0.42 -11.48
C LEU A 87 9.65 -1.75 -11.96
N LYS A 88 10.08 -2.62 -11.04
CA LYS A 88 10.60 -3.95 -11.38
C LYS A 88 9.56 -4.90 -11.93
N GLN A 89 8.28 -4.69 -11.64
CA GLN A 89 7.19 -5.52 -12.14
C GLN A 89 6.84 -5.18 -13.60
N MET A 90 7.09 -3.93 -14.01
CA MET A 90 6.84 -3.44 -15.37
C MET A 90 7.98 -3.71 -16.36
N HIS A 91 9.18 -4.03 -15.85
CA HIS A 91 10.39 -4.29 -16.62
C HIS A 91 10.81 -5.76 -16.57
#